data_AF-A0A382M3N2-F1
#
_entry.id   AF-A0A382M3N2-F1
#
_cell.length_a   1.000
_cell.length_b   1.000
_cell.length_c   1.000
_cell.angle_alpha   90.00
_cell.angle_beta   90.00
_cell.angle_gamma   90.00
#
_symmetry.space_group_name_H-M   'P 1'
#
loop_
_entity.id
_entity.type
_entity.pdbx_description
1 polymer ?
#
loop_
_entity_poly.entity_id
_entity_poly.type
_entity_poly.pdbx_seq_one_letter_code
_entity_poly.pdbx_strand_id
1 'polypeptide(L)'
;MIVWRDPSKALQIGFLVLFLISAAQVFWWITDHAAYTRGITDRLVVLYDSDAQVVTRFLGETPTIAELEALLPHLKIESGIARVEVNAVDEIEGEESSRINQYFWEGGFFLLVLLGGIIVLTRTIRHDAQLRKRQQNFLAAVSHEFKSPLASMQLAAETLTMRIDEPIAQRLGGRILQDGARLLRLIENLLDTTQLEEGHHSLKMEPVSLVNIVNAGIAQLEEHTQTHNIRITQEVPEELTLVADSTAVESVFRNILDNAVKACIAGEGKSITVTARAKHNQVE
;
A
#
# COMPACT_ATOMS: atom_id res chain seq x y z
N MET A 1 30.81 5.65 2.22
CA MET A 1 30.32 4.70 1.20
C MET A 1 29.38 3.69 1.85
N ILE A 2 28.23 4.14 2.36
CA ILE A 2 27.26 3.29 3.10
C ILE A 2 25.85 3.86 2.83
N VAL A 3 25.28 3.61 1.64
CA VAL A 3 23.88 3.98 1.34
C VAL A 3 23.07 2.84 0.73
N TRP A 4 23.70 1.72 0.34
CA TRP A 4 22.99 0.58 -0.25
C TRP A 4 22.55 -0.43 0.81
N ARG A 5 21.42 -0.18 1.50
CA ARG A 5 20.72 -1.25 2.25
C ARG A 5 19.20 -1.19 2.15
N ASP A 6 18.65 -0.50 1.17
CA ASP A 6 17.22 -0.53 0.92
C ASP A 6 16.93 -0.31 -0.57
N PRO A 7 16.67 -1.38 -1.36
CA PRO A 7 16.39 -1.25 -2.79
C PRO A 7 15.15 -0.37 -3.03
N SER A 8 14.24 -0.28 -2.06
CA SER A 8 13.08 0.62 -2.11
C SER A 8 13.48 2.10 -2.06
N LYS A 9 14.50 2.47 -1.29
CA LYS A 9 15.00 3.85 -1.18
C LYS A 9 15.81 4.25 -2.40
N ALA A 10 16.64 3.34 -2.90
CA ALA A 10 17.40 3.58 -4.14
C ALA A 10 16.45 3.83 -5.32
N LEU A 11 15.37 3.04 -5.42
CA LEU A 11 14.35 3.22 -6.44
C LEU A 11 13.57 4.53 -6.24
N GLN A 12 13.15 4.86 -5.01
CA GLN A 12 12.48 6.13 -4.69
C GLN A 12 13.34 7.36 -5.03
N ILE A 13 14.63 7.32 -4.69
CA ILE A 13 15.60 8.37 -5.02
C ILE A 13 15.74 8.47 -6.54
N GLY A 14 15.83 7.33 -7.25
CA GLY A 14 15.88 7.29 -8.70
C GLY A 14 14.67 7.96 -9.36
N PHE A 15 13.46 7.68 -8.90
CA PHE A 15 12.24 8.31 -9.40
C PHE A 15 12.14 9.80 -9.07
N LEU A 16 12.58 10.20 -7.88
CA LEU A 16 12.59 11.60 -7.49
C LEU A 16 13.61 12.40 -8.31
N VAL A 17 14.77 11.81 -8.59
CA VAL A 17 15.77 12.38 -9.50
C VAL A 17 15.21 12.49 -10.91
N LEU A 18 14.54 11.45 -11.42
CA LEU A 18 13.92 11.48 -12.75
C LEU A 18 12.85 12.58 -12.84
N PHE A 19 11.98 12.69 -11.83
CA PHE A 19 10.98 13.75 -11.75
C PHE A 19 11.60 15.15 -11.76
N LEU A 20 12.67 15.36 -10.97
CA LEU A 20 13.38 16.63 -10.93
C LEU A 20 14.03 16.98 -12.27
N ILE A 21 14.63 15.99 -12.95
CA ILE A 21 15.21 16.16 -14.29
C ILE A 21 14.12 16.52 -15.30
N SER A 22 13.00 15.79 -15.31
CA SER A 22 11.88 16.07 -16.21
C SER A 22 11.26 17.45 -15.95
N ALA A 23 11.09 17.84 -14.68
CA ALA A 23 10.61 19.16 -14.30
C ALA A 23 11.56 20.27 -14.76
N ALA A 24 12.87 20.08 -14.59
CA ALA A 24 13.89 21.01 -15.06
C ALA A 24 13.93 21.11 -16.60
N GLN A 25 13.78 20.00 -17.31
CA GLN A 25 13.71 19.98 -18.79
C GLN A 25 12.48 20.72 -19.30
N VAL A 26 11.30 20.47 -18.72
CA VAL A 26 10.06 21.17 -19.09
C VAL A 26 10.17 22.66 -18.80
N PHE A 27 10.69 23.03 -17.62
CA PHE A 27 10.90 24.43 -17.27
C PHE A 27 11.87 25.13 -18.23
N TRP A 28 13.02 24.50 -18.50
CA TRP A 28 14.01 25.03 -19.43
C TRP A 28 13.41 25.19 -20.84
N TRP A 29 12.69 24.18 -21.33
CA TRP A 29 12.05 24.23 -22.64
C TRP A 29 11.00 25.34 -22.75
N ILE A 30 10.19 25.56 -21.69
CA ILE A 30 9.25 26.69 -21.64
C ILE A 30 10.00 28.03 -21.72
N THR A 31 11.09 28.19 -20.94
CA THR A 31 11.86 29.44 -20.94
C THR A 31 12.58 29.71 -22.25
N ASP A 32 13.17 28.67 -22.85
CA ASP A 32 13.87 28.75 -24.14
C ASP A 32 12.88 29.05 -25.26
N HIS A 33 11.73 28.39 -25.27
CA HIS A 33 10.73 28.63 -26.29
C HIS A 33 10.10 30.03 -26.18
N ALA A 34 9.86 30.52 -24.96
CA ALA A 34 9.43 31.90 -24.73
C ALA A 34 10.49 32.93 -25.13
N ALA A 35 11.78 32.61 -25.05
CA ALA A 35 12.86 33.47 -25.53
C ALA A 35 13.00 33.43 -27.07
N TYR A 36 12.92 32.24 -27.66
CA TYR A 36 12.97 32.03 -29.12
C TYR A 36 11.84 32.76 -29.83
N THR A 37 10.62 32.66 -29.29
CA THR A 37 9.42 33.29 -29.85
C THR A 37 9.53 34.81 -29.83
N ARG A 38 9.89 35.40 -28.67
CA ARG A 38 10.19 36.84 -28.57
C ARG A 38 11.24 37.30 -29.58
N GLY A 39 12.30 36.52 -29.76
CA GLY A 39 13.36 36.84 -30.71
C GLY A 39 12.98 36.69 -32.19
N ILE A 40 11.89 35.98 -32.53
CA ILE A 40 11.33 35.95 -33.89
C ILE A 40 10.53 37.22 -34.14
N THR A 41 9.71 37.63 -33.18
CA THR A 41 8.84 38.80 -33.28
C THR A 41 9.64 40.08 -33.37
N ASP A 42 10.70 40.23 -32.56
CA ASP A 42 11.64 41.35 -32.68
C ASP A 42 12.27 41.42 -34.09
N ARG A 43 12.60 40.27 -34.69
CA ARG A 43 13.19 40.20 -36.03
C ARG A 43 12.19 40.50 -37.13
N LEU A 44 10.94 40.07 -36.99
CA LEU A 44 9.85 40.39 -37.92
C LEU A 44 9.54 41.89 -37.91
N VAL A 45 9.48 42.52 -36.74
CA VAL A 45 9.26 43.97 -36.61
C VAL A 45 10.38 44.76 -37.28
N VAL A 46 11.65 44.37 -37.08
CA VAL A 46 12.79 45.03 -37.74
C VAL A 46 12.77 44.84 -39.26
N LEU A 47 12.36 43.65 -39.74
CA LEU A 47 12.23 43.37 -41.17
C LEU A 47 11.14 44.25 -41.81
N TYR A 48 9.98 44.34 -41.15
CA TYR A 48 8.86 45.16 -41.62
C TYR A 48 9.17 46.66 -41.58
N ASP A 49 9.92 47.16 -40.59
CA ASP A 49 10.40 48.54 -40.57
C ASP A 49 11.39 48.83 -41.72
N SER A 50 12.27 47.88 -42.01
CA SER A 50 13.18 47.96 -43.17
C SER A 50 12.40 48.02 -44.49
N ASP A 51 11.38 47.19 -44.65
CA ASP A 51 10.53 47.18 -45.85
C ASP A 51 9.74 48.50 -45.99
N ALA A 52 9.21 49.05 -44.90
CA ALA A 52 8.55 50.37 -44.87
C ALA A 52 9.49 51.50 -45.32
N GLN A 53 10.75 51.47 -44.87
CA GLN A 53 11.76 52.47 -45.24
C GLN A 53 12.15 52.37 -46.72
N VAL A 54 12.27 51.16 -47.27
CA VAL A 54 12.55 50.94 -48.70
C VAL A 54 11.41 51.50 -49.53
N VAL A 55 10.16 51.11 -49.23
CA VAL A 55 8.97 51.61 -49.94
C VAL A 55 8.90 53.15 -49.89
N THR A 56 9.17 53.75 -48.73
CA THR A 56 9.14 55.23 -48.57
C THR A 56 10.16 55.94 -49.48
N ARG A 57 11.34 55.35 -49.73
CA ARG A 57 12.35 55.93 -50.62
C ARG A 57 11.99 55.82 -52.11
N PHE A 58 11.19 54.82 -52.50
CA PHE A 58 10.83 54.54 -53.88
C PHE A 58 9.43 55.07 -54.29
N LEU A 59 8.73 55.78 -53.39
CA LEU A 59 7.38 56.35 -53.60
C LEU A 59 7.25 57.43 -54.70
N GLY A 60 8.24 57.57 -55.59
CA GLY A 60 8.21 58.46 -56.76
C GLY A 60 8.44 57.74 -58.11
N GLU A 61 8.83 56.47 -58.10
CA GLU A 61 9.17 55.69 -59.30
C GLU A 61 8.24 54.47 -59.42
N THR A 62 7.04 54.69 -59.94
CA THR A 62 6.25 53.69 -60.72
C THR A 62 5.77 52.41 -60.00
N PRO A 63 5.10 52.49 -58.84
CA PRO A 63 3.76 51.87 -58.74
C PRO A 63 2.71 52.76 -58.06
N THR A 64 1.42 52.43 -58.23
CA THR A 64 0.31 53.14 -57.58
C THR A 64 0.20 52.74 -56.11
N ILE A 65 -0.12 53.67 -55.19
CA ILE A 65 -0.24 53.40 -53.73
C ILE A 65 -1.14 52.18 -53.44
N ALA A 66 -2.23 52.02 -54.19
CA ALA A 66 -3.16 50.90 -54.05
C ALA A 66 -2.58 49.53 -54.47
N GLU A 67 -1.63 49.50 -55.41
CA GLU A 67 -0.94 48.26 -55.83
C GLU A 67 0.12 47.85 -54.81
N LEU A 68 0.80 48.83 -54.21
CA LEU A 68 1.76 48.63 -53.11
C LEU A 68 1.08 48.09 -51.84
N GLU A 69 -0.07 48.63 -51.46
CA GLU A 69 -0.84 48.13 -50.31
C GLU A 69 -1.44 46.73 -50.57
N ALA A 70 -1.75 46.38 -51.82
CA ALA A 70 -2.21 45.04 -52.19
C ALA A 70 -1.09 43.99 -52.19
N LEU A 71 0.14 44.37 -52.54
CA LEU A 71 1.32 43.49 -52.55
C LEU A 71 1.95 43.34 -51.15
N LEU A 72 1.84 44.36 -50.30
CA LEU A 72 2.43 44.41 -48.96
C LEU A 72 1.32 44.73 -47.93
N PRO A 73 0.46 43.76 -47.59
CA PRO A 73 -0.71 43.98 -46.73
C PRO A 73 -0.37 44.33 -45.27
N HIS A 74 0.90 44.26 -44.87
CA HIS A 74 1.40 44.63 -43.54
C HIS A 74 1.81 46.12 -43.45
N LEU A 75 1.72 46.86 -44.56
CA LEU A 75 2.09 48.28 -44.64
C LEU A 75 0.87 49.13 -45.01
N LYS A 76 0.72 50.28 -44.36
CA LYS A 76 -0.21 51.36 -44.72
C LYS A 76 0.57 52.60 -45.15
N ILE A 77 0.15 53.24 -46.24
CA ILE A 77 0.83 54.43 -46.78
C ILE A 77 -0.04 55.65 -46.52
N GLU A 78 0.36 56.49 -45.57
CA GLU A 78 -0.35 57.72 -45.24
C GLU A 78 0.54 58.94 -45.52
N SER A 79 0.03 59.91 -46.29
CA SER A 79 0.73 61.17 -46.59
C SER A 79 2.14 61.00 -47.20
N GLY A 80 2.36 59.94 -47.99
CA GLY A 80 3.64 59.66 -48.65
C GLY A 80 4.68 58.97 -47.76
N ILE A 81 4.29 58.45 -46.59
CA ILE A 81 5.15 57.70 -45.68
C ILE A 81 4.51 56.32 -45.46
N ALA A 82 5.26 55.25 -45.72
CA ALA A 82 4.82 53.89 -45.40
C ALA A 82 5.06 53.60 -43.92
N ARG A 83 4.07 53.02 -43.24
CA ARG A 83 4.15 52.58 -41.83
C ARG A 83 3.61 51.16 -41.69
N VAL A 84 4.16 50.39 -40.76
CA VAL A 84 3.69 49.05 -40.42
C VAL A 84 2.32 49.13 -39.73
N GLU A 85 1.37 48.31 -40.17
CA GLU A 85 0.03 48.28 -39.59
C GLU A 85 0.02 47.60 -38.21
N VAL A 86 -0.50 48.29 -37.19
CA VAL A 86 -0.45 47.87 -35.77
C VAL A 86 -1.18 46.54 -35.53
N ASN A 87 -2.26 46.27 -36.28
CA ASN A 87 -3.04 45.03 -36.15
C ASN A 87 -2.23 43.77 -36.52
N ALA A 88 -1.24 43.85 -37.41
CA ALA A 88 -0.40 42.71 -37.77
C ALA A 88 0.57 42.33 -36.65
N VAL A 89 0.95 43.29 -35.80
CA VAL A 89 1.78 43.04 -34.62
C VAL A 89 0.95 42.46 -33.48
N ASP A 90 -0.27 42.98 -33.28
CA ASP A 90 -1.21 42.50 -32.26
C ASP A 90 -1.74 41.07 -32.56
N GLU A 91 -1.95 40.71 -33.84
CA GLU A 91 -2.31 39.34 -34.24
C GLU A 91 -1.19 38.33 -33.94
N ILE A 92 0.07 38.74 -34.14
CA ILE A 92 1.25 37.92 -33.81
C ILE A 92 1.35 37.73 -32.28
N GLU A 93 1.19 38.79 -31.48
CA GLU A 93 1.23 38.71 -30.01
C GLU A 93 0.08 37.85 -29.42
N GLY A 94 -1.11 37.88 -30.04
CA GLY A 94 -2.27 37.07 -29.62
C GLY A 94 -2.09 35.57 -29.84
N GLU A 95 -1.49 35.16 -30.96
CA GLU A 95 -1.17 33.75 -31.25
C GLU A 95 -0.07 33.20 -30.32
N GLU A 96 0.89 34.04 -29.92
CA GLU A 96 1.96 33.68 -28.99
C GLU A 96 1.44 33.25 -27.61
N SER A 97 0.50 34.03 -27.04
CA SER A 97 -0.03 33.79 -25.70
C SER A 97 -0.81 32.48 -25.62
N SER A 98 -1.54 32.13 -26.68
CA SER A 98 -2.31 30.88 -26.74
C SER A 98 -1.41 29.64 -26.80
N ARG A 99 -0.30 29.69 -27.55
CA ARG A 99 0.67 28.58 -27.64
C ARG A 99 1.42 28.34 -26.33
N ILE A 100 1.85 29.41 -25.65
CA ILE A 100 2.53 29.29 -24.35
C ILE A 100 1.60 28.66 -23.31
N ASN A 101 0.32 29.04 -23.29
CA ASN A 101 -0.66 28.47 -22.37
C ASN A 101 -0.88 26.96 -22.63
N GLN A 102 -0.96 26.53 -23.90
CA GLN A 102 -1.09 25.11 -24.24
C GLN A 102 0.08 24.27 -23.71
N TYR A 103 1.32 24.73 -23.90
CA TYR A 103 2.50 24.02 -23.41
C TYR A 103 2.59 23.98 -21.89
N PHE A 104 2.14 25.05 -21.22
CA PHE A 104 2.05 25.08 -19.76
C PHE A 104 1.09 23.99 -19.25
N TRP A 105 -0.06 23.82 -19.92
CA TRP A 105 -1.03 22.78 -19.61
C TRP A 105 -0.52 21.36 -19.92
N GLU A 106 0.12 21.15 -21.08
CA GLU A 106 0.72 19.85 -21.43
C GLU A 106 1.82 19.44 -20.44
N GLY A 107 2.76 20.35 -20.15
CA GLY A 107 3.83 20.10 -19.18
C GLY A 107 3.32 19.85 -17.76
N GLY A 108 2.34 20.65 -17.30
CA GLY A 108 1.68 20.47 -16.01
C GLY A 108 0.95 19.13 -15.92
N PHE A 109 0.25 18.72 -16.99
CA PHE A 109 -0.42 17.43 -17.07
C PHE A 109 0.58 16.26 -16.98
N PHE A 110 1.68 16.29 -17.74
CA PHE A 110 2.71 15.25 -17.67
C PHE A 110 3.31 15.13 -16.26
N LEU A 111 3.59 16.27 -15.61
CA LEU A 111 4.15 16.29 -14.26
C LEU A 111 3.18 15.73 -13.22
N LEU A 112 1.87 15.99 -13.37
CA LEU A 112 0.82 15.42 -12.53
C LEU A 112 0.72 13.90 -12.70
N VAL A 113 0.73 13.40 -13.94
CA VAL A 113 0.73 11.96 -14.23
C VAL A 113 1.97 11.27 -13.64
N LEU A 114 3.15 11.88 -13.78
CA LEU A 114 4.40 11.35 -13.22
C LEU A 114 4.34 11.28 -11.69
N LEU A 115 3.83 12.34 -11.06
CA LEU A 115 3.63 12.39 -9.61
C LEU A 115 2.62 11.32 -9.13
N GLY A 116 1.52 11.13 -9.85
CA GLY A 116 0.55 10.07 -9.60
C GLY A 116 1.19 8.67 -9.70
N GLY A 117 1.99 8.43 -10.75
CA GLY A 117 2.73 7.18 -10.93
C GLY A 117 3.71 6.90 -9.78
N ILE A 118 4.45 7.91 -9.33
CA ILE A 118 5.35 7.80 -8.18
C ILE A 118 4.57 7.46 -6.90
N ILE A 119 3.42 8.10 -6.67
CA ILE A 119 2.58 7.82 -5.48
C ILE A 119 2.09 6.37 -5.50
N VAL A 120 1.57 5.88 -6.63
CA VAL A 120 1.09 4.50 -6.76
C VAL A 120 2.24 3.52 -6.52
N LEU A 121 3.37 3.72 -7.19
CA LEU A 121 4.51 2.81 -7.09
C LEU A 121 5.10 2.78 -5.67
N THR A 122 5.25 3.94 -5.03
CA THR A 122 5.76 4.00 -3.66
C THR A 122 4.79 3.37 -2.66
N ARG A 123 3.47 3.49 -2.86
CA ARG A 123 2.47 2.76 -2.07
C ARG A 123 2.60 1.26 -2.24
N THR A 124 2.69 0.76 -3.47
CA THR A 124 2.84 -0.68 -3.75
C THR A 124 4.11 -1.25 -3.11
N ILE A 125 5.25 -0.57 -3.26
CA ILE A 125 6.52 -1.02 -2.67
C ILE A 125 6.45 -1.04 -1.14
N ARG A 126 5.85 -0.02 -0.52
CA ARG A 126 5.69 0.02 0.95
C ARG A 126 4.78 -1.10 1.44
N HIS A 127 3.70 -1.36 0.72
CA HIS A 127 2.77 -2.44 1.03
C HIS A 127 3.48 -3.80 0.98
N ASP A 128 4.22 -4.09 -0.10
CA ASP A 128 4.97 -5.33 -0.24
C ASP A 128 6.06 -5.50 0.82
N ALA A 129 6.77 -4.42 1.15
CA ALA A 129 7.80 -4.43 2.19
C ALA A 129 7.18 -4.72 3.57
N GLN A 130 6.00 -4.16 3.86
CA GLN A 130 5.28 -4.43 5.11
C GLN A 130 4.81 -5.89 5.18
N LEU A 131 4.28 -6.45 4.09
CA LEU A 131 3.89 -7.86 4.01
C LEU A 131 5.09 -8.78 4.25
N ARG A 132 6.20 -8.57 3.55
CA ARG A 132 7.43 -9.36 3.73
C ARG A 132 7.95 -9.26 5.16
N LYS A 133 7.91 -8.08 5.76
CA LYS A 133 8.32 -7.89 7.16
C LYS A 133 7.41 -8.65 8.13
N ARG A 134 6.09 -8.66 7.91
CA ARG A 134 5.15 -9.45 8.71
C ARG A 134 5.45 -10.95 8.59
N GLN A 135 5.65 -11.45 7.37
CA GLN A 135 6.03 -12.85 7.14
C GLN A 135 7.36 -13.21 7.83
N GLN A 136 8.39 -12.36 7.71
CA GLN A 136 9.68 -12.59 8.38
C GLN A 136 9.56 -12.60 9.90
N ASN A 137 8.82 -11.64 10.48
CA ASN A 137 8.58 -11.58 11.91
C ASN A 137 7.80 -12.81 12.40
N PHE A 138 6.80 -13.24 11.64
CA PHE A 138 6.03 -14.44 11.92
C PHE A 138 6.91 -15.70 11.92
N LEU A 139 7.70 -15.92 10.86
CA LEU A 139 8.64 -17.05 10.78
C LEU A 139 9.67 -17.04 11.90
N ALA A 140 10.18 -15.85 12.27
CA ALA A 140 11.11 -15.71 13.38
C ALA A 140 10.46 -16.07 14.73
N ALA A 141 9.21 -15.64 14.96
CA ALA A 141 8.45 -15.97 16.15
C ALA A 141 8.19 -17.49 16.25
N VAL A 142 7.69 -18.10 15.18
CA VAL A 142 7.46 -19.55 15.10
C VAL A 142 8.75 -20.33 15.37
N SER A 143 9.86 -19.94 14.74
CA SER A 143 11.17 -20.58 14.96
C SER A 143 11.60 -20.51 16.43
N HIS A 144 11.37 -19.36 17.08
CA HIS A 144 11.67 -19.19 18.50
C HIS A 144 10.79 -20.11 19.38
N GLU A 145 9.50 -20.18 19.08
CA GLU A 145 8.57 -21.04 19.80
C GLU A 145 8.85 -22.53 19.60
N PHE A 146 9.45 -22.94 18.48
CA PHE A 146 9.84 -24.33 18.23
C PHE A 146 11.15 -24.71 18.92
N LYS A 147 12.11 -23.78 19.01
CA LYS A 147 13.44 -24.05 19.57
C LYS A 147 13.37 -24.51 21.02
N SER A 148 12.49 -23.91 21.82
CA SER A 148 12.32 -24.24 23.24
C SER A 148 11.84 -25.68 23.49
N PRO A 149 10.70 -26.14 22.94
CA PRO A 149 10.24 -27.52 23.10
C PRO A 149 11.21 -28.52 22.46
N LEU A 150 11.82 -28.21 21.30
CA LEU A 150 12.83 -29.10 20.70
C LEU A 150 14.06 -29.31 21.61
N ALA A 151 14.60 -28.24 22.18
CA ALA A 151 15.73 -28.35 23.10
C ALA A 151 15.36 -29.11 24.39
N SER A 152 14.13 -28.92 24.87
CA SER A 152 13.58 -29.63 26.03
C SER A 152 13.44 -31.13 25.76
N MET A 153 12.90 -31.51 24.59
CA MET A 153 12.79 -32.90 24.14
C MET A 153 14.18 -33.53 23.96
N GLN A 154 15.13 -32.81 23.35
CA GLN A 154 16.48 -33.30 23.15
C GLN A 154 17.17 -33.58 24.50
N LEU A 155 17.11 -32.64 25.45
CA LEU A 155 17.69 -32.82 26.78
C LEU A 155 17.04 -33.99 27.54
N ALA A 156 15.71 -34.14 27.43
CA ALA A 156 14.99 -35.25 28.05
C ALA A 156 15.40 -36.60 27.44
N ALA A 157 15.55 -36.66 26.11
CA ALA A 157 16.02 -37.86 25.41
C ALA A 157 17.49 -38.20 25.75
N GLU A 158 18.39 -37.22 25.78
CA GLU A 158 19.78 -37.40 26.22
C GLU A 158 19.86 -37.88 27.67
N THR A 159 18.98 -37.39 28.54
CA THR A 159 18.94 -37.86 29.94
C THR A 159 18.43 -39.29 30.04
N LEU A 160 17.44 -39.68 29.21
CA LEU A 160 16.95 -41.06 29.12
C LEU A 160 18.02 -42.05 28.65
N THR A 161 18.92 -41.64 27.75
CA THR A 161 20.02 -42.52 27.30
C THR A 161 21.11 -42.69 28.36
N MET A 162 21.22 -41.77 29.32
CA MET A 162 22.24 -41.79 30.38
C MET A 162 21.74 -42.36 31.72
N ARG A 163 20.43 -42.32 32.00
CA ARG A 163 19.82 -42.75 33.28
C ARG A 163 18.59 -43.62 33.05
N ILE A 164 18.52 -44.78 33.70
CA ILE A 164 17.50 -45.82 33.48
C ILE A 164 16.71 -46.11 34.77
N ASP A 165 16.47 -45.08 35.59
CA ASP A 165 15.56 -45.24 36.73
C ASP A 165 14.12 -45.09 36.22
N GLU A 166 13.30 -46.13 36.39
CA GLU A 166 11.91 -46.20 35.89
C GLU A 166 11.07 -44.93 36.18
N PRO A 167 11.09 -44.34 37.39
CA PRO A 167 10.30 -43.14 37.70
C PRO A 167 10.80 -41.89 36.94
N ILE A 168 12.12 -41.80 36.73
CA ILE A 168 12.74 -40.71 35.96
C ILE A 168 12.41 -40.89 34.48
N ALA A 169 12.44 -42.13 33.99
CA ALA A 169 12.15 -42.46 32.61
C ALA A 169 10.71 -42.08 32.23
N GLN A 170 9.73 -42.43 33.08
CA GLN A 170 8.33 -42.04 32.85
C GLN A 170 8.14 -40.52 32.84
N ARG A 171 8.78 -39.79 33.76
CA ARG A 171 8.68 -38.33 33.81
C ARG A 171 9.28 -37.66 32.57
N LEU A 172 10.45 -38.12 32.11
CA LEU A 172 11.10 -37.59 30.91
C LEU A 172 10.33 -37.95 29.63
N GLY A 173 9.81 -39.18 29.53
CA GLY A 173 8.94 -39.61 28.44
C GLY A 173 7.67 -38.78 28.36
N GLY A 174 7.01 -38.52 29.50
CA GLY A 174 5.85 -37.64 29.57
C GLY A 174 6.15 -36.21 29.10
N ARG A 175 7.33 -35.67 29.47
CA ARG A 175 7.77 -34.35 29.00
C ARG A 175 7.98 -34.30 27.49
N ILE A 176 8.57 -35.34 26.90
CA ILE A 176 8.76 -35.45 25.44
C ILE A 176 7.40 -35.48 24.74
N LEU A 177 6.45 -36.26 25.22
CA LEU A 177 5.10 -36.34 24.65
C LEU A 177 4.37 -35.00 24.74
N GLN A 178 4.48 -34.30 25.86
CA GLN A 178 3.86 -32.99 26.06
C GLN A 178 4.44 -31.93 25.11
N ASP A 179 5.77 -31.86 24.98
CA ASP A 179 6.44 -30.92 24.08
C ASP A 179 6.16 -31.25 22.61
N GLY A 180 6.07 -32.54 22.24
CA GLY A 180 5.66 -32.99 20.91
C GLY A 180 4.22 -32.59 20.56
N ALA A 181 3.28 -32.80 21.49
CA ALA A 181 1.89 -32.36 21.31
C ALA A 181 1.78 -30.83 21.19
N ARG A 182 2.63 -30.08 21.91
CA ARG A 182 2.69 -28.62 21.78
C ARG A 182 3.19 -28.18 20.40
N LEU A 183 4.25 -28.81 19.88
CA LEU A 183 4.76 -28.54 18.54
C LEU A 183 3.72 -28.84 17.46
N LEU A 184 3.01 -29.97 17.57
CA LEU A 184 1.95 -30.34 16.63
C LEU A 184 0.86 -29.27 16.56
N ARG A 185 0.36 -28.81 17.72
CA ARG A 185 -0.61 -27.71 17.79
C ARG A 185 -0.11 -26.41 17.15
N LEU A 186 1.17 -26.08 17.33
CA LEU A 186 1.73 -24.88 16.68
C LEU A 186 1.81 -25.02 15.15
N ILE A 187 2.08 -26.22 14.65
CA ILE A 187 2.09 -26.51 13.21
C ILE A 187 0.67 -26.45 12.64
N GLU A 188 -0.31 -27.05 13.32
CA GLU A 188 -1.73 -27.00 12.95
C GLU A 188 -2.22 -25.55 12.87
N ASN A 189 -1.96 -24.76 13.91
CA ASN A 189 -2.32 -23.33 13.91
C ASN A 189 -1.67 -22.55 12.75
N LEU A 190 -0.44 -22.91 12.37
CA LEU A 190 0.26 -22.28 11.26
C LEU A 190 -0.41 -22.65 9.92
N LEU A 191 -0.74 -23.93 9.71
CA LEU A 191 -1.41 -24.42 8.51
C LEU A 191 -2.82 -23.80 8.38
N ASP A 192 -3.57 -23.73 9.47
CA ASP A 192 -4.88 -23.09 9.51
C ASP A 192 -4.77 -21.60 9.13
N THR A 193 -3.78 -20.90 9.69
CA THR A 193 -3.53 -19.49 9.35
C THR A 193 -3.23 -19.31 7.86
N THR A 194 -2.37 -20.15 7.27
CA THR A 194 -2.05 -20.06 5.84
C THR A 194 -3.25 -20.35 4.95
N GLN A 195 -4.06 -21.35 5.29
CA GLN A 195 -5.25 -21.68 4.51
C GLN A 195 -6.36 -20.62 4.61
N LEU A 196 -6.44 -19.90 5.74
CA LEU A 196 -7.34 -18.75 5.90
C LEU A 196 -6.88 -17.55 5.05
N GLU A 197 -5.57 -17.27 4.99
CA GLU A 197 -5.02 -16.18 4.19
C GLU A 197 -5.20 -16.39 2.68
N GLU A 198 -5.13 -17.64 2.21
CA GLU A 198 -5.30 -17.98 0.79
C GLU A 198 -6.78 -18.02 0.35
N GLY A 199 -7.74 -17.84 1.27
CA GLY A 199 -9.17 -17.86 0.98
C GLY A 199 -9.70 -19.23 0.56
N HIS A 200 -8.94 -20.31 0.79
CA HIS A 200 -9.27 -21.68 0.39
C HIS A 200 -10.19 -22.41 1.38
N HIS A 201 -10.56 -21.80 2.50
CA HIS A 201 -11.53 -22.36 3.44
C HIS A 201 -12.97 -22.21 2.91
N SER A 202 -13.53 -23.28 2.35
CA SER A 202 -14.98 -23.37 2.14
C SER A 202 -15.67 -23.67 3.47
N LEU A 203 -16.20 -22.64 4.13
CA LEU A 203 -16.99 -22.82 5.35
C LEU A 203 -18.26 -23.61 5.05
N LYS A 204 -18.52 -24.67 5.81
CA LYS A 204 -19.76 -25.44 5.71
C LYS A 204 -20.80 -24.83 6.64
N MET A 205 -21.59 -23.89 6.12
CA MET A 205 -22.60 -23.19 6.90
C MET A 205 -23.80 -24.11 7.19
N GLU A 206 -24.02 -24.45 8.45
CA GLU A 206 -25.16 -25.24 8.92
C GLU A 206 -25.74 -24.67 10.22
N PRO A 207 -27.01 -24.97 10.58
CA PRO A 207 -27.54 -24.61 11.89
C PRO A 207 -26.82 -25.37 13.00
N VAL A 208 -26.21 -24.66 13.93
CA VAL A 208 -25.45 -25.24 15.06
C VAL A 208 -26.02 -24.76 16.38
N SER A 209 -26.13 -25.69 17.34
CA SER A 209 -26.53 -25.40 18.72
C SER A 209 -25.34 -24.88 19.52
N LEU A 210 -25.42 -23.65 20.02
CA LEU A 210 -24.31 -23.04 20.75
C LEU A 210 -24.04 -23.73 22.09
N VAL A 211 -25.10 -24.18 22.78
CA VAL A 211 -24.96 -24.88 24.06
C VAL A 211 -24.12 -26.16 23.89
N ASN A 212 -24.27 -26.87 22.77
CA ASN A 212 -23.49 -28.07 22.47
C ASN A 212 -22.00 -27.76 22.26
N ILE A 213 -21.69 -26.69 21.52
CA ILE A 213 -20.31 -26.23 21.32
C ILE A 213 -19.67 -25.88 22.66
N VAL A 214 -20.38 -25.12 23.49
CA VAL A 214 -19.88 -24.67 24.79
C VAL A 214 -19.62 -25.86 25.71
N ASN A 215 -20.57 -26.79 25.80
CA ASN A 215 -20.43 -28.02 26.59
C ASN A 215 -19.22 -28.84 26.14
N ALA A 216 -19.03 -29.03 24.82
CA ALA A 216 -17.91 -29.78 24.27
C ALA A 216 -16.55 -29.12 24.60
N GLY A 217 -16.46 -27.80 24.49
CA GLY A 217 -15.24 -27.06 24.83
C GLY A 217 -14.92 -27.09 26.32
N ILE A 218 -15.93 -27.02 27.19
CA ILE A 218 -15.75 -27.15 28.65
C ILE A 218 -15.26 -28.56 29.01
N ALA A 219 -15.88 -29.60 28.43
CA ALA A 219 -15.49 -30.99 28.69
C ALA A 219 -14.02 -31.28 28.33
N GLN A 220 -13.51 -30.69 27.23
CA GLN A 220 -12.10 -30.86 26.84
C GLN A 220 -11.10 -30.26 27.83
N LEU A 221 -11.51 -29.28 28.64
CA LEU A 221 -10.65 -28.58 29.59
C LEU A 221 -10.94 -28.96 31.05
N GLU A 222 -11.83 -29.93 31.28
CA GLU A 222 -12.28 -30.30 32.62
C GLU A 222 -11.12 -30.80 33.49
N GLU A 223 -10.29 -31.72 32.99
CA GLU A 223 -9.13 -32.24 33.73
C GLU A 223 -8.13 -31.12 34.09
N HIS A 224 -7.88 -30.21 33.14
CA HIS A 224 -6.92 -29.12 33.32
C HIS A 224 -7.42 -28.08 34.32
N THR A 225 -8.72 -27.76 34.29
CA THR A 225 -9.35 -26.82 35.23
C THR A 225 -9.49 -27.41 36.62
N GLN A 226 -9.82 -28.70 36.76
CA GLN A 226 -9.83 -29.41 38.04
C GLN A 226 -8.45 -29.41 38.70
N THR A 227 -7.39 -29.71 37.94
CA THR A 227 -6.00 -29.69 38.44
C THR A 227 -5.61 -28.33 39.04
N HIS A 228 -6.16 -27.24 38.52
CA HIS A 228 -5.87 -25.87 38.96
C HIS A 228 -6.96 -25.26 39.85
N ASN A 229 -7.96 -26.04 40.29
CA ASN A 229 -9.12 -25.57 41.07
C ASN A 229 -9.88 -24.38 40.43
N ILE A 230 -10.04 -24.40 39.11
CA ILE A 230 -10.78 -23.38 38.36
C ILE A 230 -12.21 -23.88 38.13
N ARG A 231 -13.21 -23.07 38.52
CA ARG A 231 -14.62 -23.33 38.26
C ARG A 231 -15.06 -22.65 36.96
N ILE A 232 -15.54 -23.41 35.99
CA ILE A 232 -16.23 -22.85 34.82
C ILE A 232 -17.74 -22.84 35.08
N THR A 233 -18.38 -21.69 34.86
CA THR A 233 -19.84 -21.51 34.93
C THR A 233 -20.36 -21.14 33.56
N GLN A 234 -21.51 -21.68 33.16
CA GLN A 234 -22.12 -21.43 31.86
C GLN A 234 -23.54 -20.87 32.04
N GLU A 235 -23.81 -19.77 31.34
CA GLU A 235 -25.09 -19.08 31.25
C GLU A 235 -25.44 -18.91 29.76
N VAL A 236 -25.69 -20.03 29.08
CA VAL A 236 -25.96 -20.09 27.64
C VAL A 236 -27.36 -20.69 27.43
N PRO A 237 -28.31 -19.96 26.82
CA PRO A 237 -29.66 -20.48 26.54
C PRO A 237 -29.62 -21.71 25.63
N GLU A 238 -30.45 -22.72 25.93
CA GLU A 238 -30.50 -23.98 25.16
C GLU A 238 -31.02 -23.79 23.73
N GLU A 239 -31.93 -22.81 23.52
CA GLU A 239 -32.54 -22.56 22.22
C GLU A 239 -31.65 -21.74 21.28
N LEU A 240 -30.45 -21.34 21.72
CA LEU A 240 -29.59 -20.47 20.94
C LEU A 240 -28.88 -21.24 19.83
N THR A 241 -29.38 -21.06 18.60
CA THR A 241 -28.78 -21.62 17.38
C THR A 241 -28.21 -20.54 16.48
N LEU A 242 -27.11 -20.85 15.79
CA LEU A 242 -26.46 -19.96 14.82
C LEU A 242 -26.14 -20.71 13.53
N VAL A 243 -26.17 -20.01 12.39
CA VAL A 243 -25.74 -20.60 11.11
C VAL A 243 -24.26 -20.35 10.93
N ALA A 244 -23.44 -21.39 11.10
CA ALA A 244 -22.00 -21.32 10.91
C ALA A 244 -21.41 -22.71 10.62
N ASP A 245 -20.10 -22.74 10.38
CA ASP A 245 -19.33 -23.99 10.38
C ASP A 245 -19.08 -24.45 11.83
N SER A 246 -19.63 -25.61 12.21
CA SER A 246 -19.52 -26.14 13.57
C SER A 246 -18.06 -26.28 14.01
N THR A 247 -17.21 -26.80 13.12
CA THR A 247 -15.79 -27.04 13.40
C THR A 247 -15.04 -25.73 13.63
N ALA A 248 -15.32 -24.72 12.81
CA ALA A 248 -14.69 -23.41 12.95
C ALA A 248 -15.10 -22.72 14.26
N VAL A 249 -16.39 -22.74 14.61
CA VAL A 249 -16.89 -22.12 15.85
C VAL A 249 -16.37 -22.86 17.09
N GLU A 250 -16.34 -24.20 17.06
CA GLU A 250 -15.72 -25.00 18.12
C GLU A 250 -14.23 -24.68 18.29
N SER A 251 -13.48 -24.54 17.19
CA SER A 251 -12.07 -24.18 17.22
C SER A 251 -11.84 -22.79 17.83
N VAL A 252 -12.64 -21.80 17.42
CA VAL A 252 -12.58 -20.43 17.98
C VAL A 252 -12.93 -20.43 19.46
N PHE A 253 -14.04 -21.08 19.84
CA PHE A 253 -14.48 -21.16 21.23
C PHE A 253 -13.43 -21.82 22.12
N ARG A 254 -12.87 -22.95 21.68
CA ARG A 254 -11.79 -23.65 22.38
C ARG A 254 -10.56 -22.77 22.57
N ASN A 255 -10.14 -22.04 21.53
CA ASN A 255 -8.99 -21.14 21.61
C ASN A 255 -9.23 -20.00 22.62
N ILE A 256 -10.43 -19.43 22.67
CA ILE A 256 -10.80 -18.41 23.64
C ILE A 256 -10.82 -18.99 25.05
N LEU A 257 -11.44 -20.15 25.25
CA LEU A 257 -11.57 -20.78 26.56
C LEU A 257 -10.20 -21.23 27.12
N ASP A 258 -9.33 -21.81 26.28
CA ASP A 258 -7.96 -22.18 26.66
C ASP A 258 -7.15 -20.93 27.07
N ASN A 259 -7.29 -19.82 26.34
CA ASN A 259 -6.68 -18.55 26.72
C ASN A 259 -7.23 -18.00 28.05
N ALA A 260 -8.53 -18.12 28.30
CA ALA A 260 -9.15 -17.72 29.56
C ALA A 260 -8.62 -18.55 30.74
N VAL A 261 -8.46 -19.87 30.56
CA VAL A 261 -7.86 -20.76 31.57
C VAL A 261 -6.41 -20.35 31.88
N LYS A 262 -5.58 -20.14 30.85
CA LYS A 262 -4.19 -19.69 31.04
C LYS A 262 -4.10 -18.36 31.78
N ALA A 263 -4.93 -17.38 31.41
CA ALA A 263 -4.98 -16.09 32.07
C ALA A 263 -5.46 -16.21 33.53
N CYS A 264 -6.45 -17.07 33.79
CA CYS A 264 -6.94 -17.36 35.13
C CYS A 264 -5.83 -17.95 36.01
N ILE A 265 -5.07 -18.93 35.52
CA ILE A 265 -3.93 -19.52 36.24
C ILE A 265 -2.87 -18.45 36.54
N ALA A 266 -2.49 -17.65 35.54
CA ALA A 266 -1.45 -16.62 35.70
C ALA A 266 -1.85 -15.50 36.67
N GLY A 267 -3.15 -15.20 36.77
CA GLY A 267 -3.71 -14.19 37.67
C GLY A 267 -4.20 -14.73 39.01
N GLU A 268 -3.93 -16.01 39.34
CA GLU A 268 -4.45 -16.70 40.55
C GLU A 268 -6.00 -16.68 40.66
N GLY A 269 -6.67 -16.56 39.52
CA GLY A 269 -8.12 -16.63 39.43
C GLY A 269 -8.64 -18.05 39.70
N LYS A 270 -9.91 -18.14 40.10
CA LYS A 270 -10.57 -19.43 40.42
C LYS A 270 -11.88 -19.66 39.66
N SER A 271 -12.28 -18.74 38.79
CA SER A 271 -13.55 -18.86 38.08
C SER A 271 -13.52 -18.24 36.70
N ILE A 272 -14.19 -18.91 35.76
CA ILE A 272 -14.44 -18.44 34.39
C ILE A 272 -15.95 -18.55 34.16
N THR A 273 -16.54 -17.54 33.55
CA THR A 273 -17.97 -17.53 33.24
C THR A 273 -18.15 -17.37 31.73
N VAL A 274 -18.95 -18.25 31.13
CA VAL A 274 -19.33 -18.22 29.71
C VAL A 274 -20.80 -17.83 29.63
N THR A 275 -21.09 -16.70 28.99
CA THR A 275 -22.46 -16.19 28.81
C THR A 275 -22.77 -16.05 27.33
N ALA A 276 -24.01 -16.31 26.93
CA ALA A 276 -24.46 -16.00 25.57
C ALA A 276 -25.87 -15.38 25.58
N ARG A 277 -26.12 -14.45 24.66
CA ARG A 277 -27.44 -13.84 24.44
C ARG A 277 -27.72 -13.60 22.97
N ALA A 278 -28.99 -13.70 22.58
CA ALA A 278 -29.43 -13.21 21.28
C ALA A 278 -29.45 -11.68 21.27
N LYS A 279 -28.88 -11.07 20.23
CA LYS A 279 -28.94 -9.62 19.99
C LYS A 279 -29.26 -9.34 18.53
N HIS A 280 -30.50 -8.92 18.29
CA HIS A 280 -31.05 -8.72 16.95
C HIS A 280 -30.92 -10.00 16.08
N ASN A 281 -29.98 -10.00 15.14
CA ASN A 281 -29.73 -11.07 14.18
C ASN A 281 -28.36 -11.74 14.40
N GLN A 282 -27.79 -11.58 15.60
CA GLN A 282 -26.48 -12.08 16.00
C GLN A 282 -26.55 -12.68 17.40
N VAL A 283 -25.56 -13.50 17.72
CA VAL A 283 -25.29 -13.99 19.08
C VAL A 283 -24.16 -13.17 19.67
N GLU A 284 -24.31 -12.72 20.92
CA GLU A 284 -23.29 -12.04 21.73
C GLU A 284 -22.87 -12.91 22.91
#